data_AF-A0A6P0YCV3-F1
#
_entry.id   AF-A0A6P0YCV3-F1
#
_cell.length_a   1.000
_cell.length_b   1.000
_cell.length_c   1.000
_cell.angle_alpha   90.00
_cell.angle_beta   90.00
_cell.angle_gamma   90.00
#
_symmetry.space_group_name_H-M   'P 1'
#
loop_
_entity.id
_entity.type
_entity.pdbx_description
1 polymer ?
#
loop_
_entity_poly.entity_id
_entity_poly.type
_entity_poly.pdbx_seq_one_letter_code
_entity_poly.pdbx_strand_id
1 'polypeptide(L)'
;MSKINEIQNKLKELDGATFQKLADAYLNKKIKQLHQIKSLGSVIGADKSIKGTPDTLIILENGKYILGEHTTTNPKRDKKQKLYKKLETDLHNCFNEEKTGISITKIEKIVLCHNSTLDTKEENSLKKECQKYGVELDIYGIDSISLDLENYSGIAKRYLEVKVDTLQIVDIDEFITTYNERTNVAPLDTKFYFREDEINEILQLLEENNLIIVSGKAGVGKSRLVLECCRKFEEKYSEYKVQCVFNKGRDIFEDIHVYFSDEGSYLIFVDDANRVKEFKHFINLLLDKRENQQIKIIATVRDYAVEQIKEVARSYNNLELVKIDSLTDKQIEQLVKKEYKIQNQLYIERIVDIVQGNPRLAIMAALVVQG
;
A
#
# COMPACT_ATOMS: atom_id res chain seq x y z
N MET A 1 7.79 -27.59 1.22
CA MET A 1 8.84 -26.56 1.35
C MET A 1 8.15 -25.35 1.98
N SER A 2 8.68 -24.75 3.04
CA SER A 2 8.07 -23.55 3.62
C SER A 2 8.06 -22.40 2.59
N LYS A 3 7.14 -21.44 2.76
CA LYS A 3 7.04 -20.28 1.86
C LYS A 3 8.33 -19.46 1.87
N ILE A 4 8.91 -19.23 3.05
CA ILE A 4 10.24 -18.63 3.18
C ILE A 4 11.33 -19.34 2.36
N ASN A 5 11.37 -20.69 2.35
CA ASN A 5 12.38 -21.43 1.57
C ASN A 5 12.14 -21.29 0.06
N GLU A 6 10.88 -21.25 -0.38
CA GLU A 6 10.51 -20.99 -1.77
C GLU A 6 10.97 -19.59 -2.20
N ILE A 7 10.68 -18.57 -1.39
CA ILE A 7 11.09 -17.18 -1.60
C ILE A 7 12.62 -17.06 -1.66
N GLN A 8 13.34 -17.63 -0.70
CA GLN A 8 14.81 -17.62 -0.70
C GLN A 8 15.41 -18.27 -1.95
N ASN A 9 14.87 -19.40 -2.39
CA ASN A 9 15.35 -20.05 -3.60
C ASN A 9 15.12 -19.18 -4.84
N LYS A 10 13.94 -18.55 -4.96
CA LYS A 10 13.64 -17.62 -6.06
C LYS A 10 14.53 -16.38 -6.04
N LEU A 11 14.79 -15.77 -4.87
CA LEU A 11 15.69 -14.62 -4.72
C LEU A 11 17.12 -14.93 -5.20
N LYS A 12 17.62 -16.15 -4.95
CA LYS A 12 18.96 -16.60 -5.42
C LYS A 12 19.04 -16.74 -6.94
N GLU A 13 17.91 -16.93 -7.61
CA GLU A 13 17.83 -17.16 -9.06
C GLU A 13 17.57 -15.89 -9.87
N LEU A 14 17.19 -14.78 -9.22
CA LEU A 14 16.96 -13.51 -9.89
C LEU A 14 18.23 -12.95 -10.54
N ASP A 15 18.07 -12.40 -11.74
CA ASP A 15 19.09 -11.57 -12.37
C ASP A 15 19.17 -10.19 -11.69
N GLY A 16 20.24 -9.44 -11.97
CA GLY A 16 20.48 -8.13 -11.35
C GLY A 16 19.37 -7.10 -11.60
N ALA A 17 18.79 -7.05 -12.79
CA ALA A 17 17.78 -6.06 -13.12
C ALA A 17 16.44 -6.36 -12.43
N THR A 18 16.04 -7.63 -12.41
CA THR A 18 14.82 -8.05 -11.70
C THR A 18 14.96 -7.88 -10.19
N PHE A 19 16.13 -8.22 -9.63
CA PHE A 19 16.39 -8.01 -8.20
C PHE A 19 16.35 -6.53 -7.82
N GLN A 20 16.93 -5.64 -8.62
CA GLN A 20 16.85 -4.19 -8.41
C GLN A 20 15.40 -3.71 -8.34
N LYS A 21 14.54 -4.11 -9.29
CA LYS A 21 13.11 -3.74 -9.27
C LYS A 21 12.37 -4.27 -8.03
N LEU A 22 12.69 -5.49 -7.61
CA LEU A 22 12.15 -6.06 -6.36
C LEU A 22 12.61 -5.26 -5.16
N ALA A 23 13.91 -4.96 -5.07
CA ALA A 23 14.51 -4.21 -3.97
C ALA A 23 13.94 -2.79 -3.89
N ASP A 24 13.72 -2.11 -5.02
CA ASP A 24 13.05 -0.80 -5.05
C ASP A 24 11.62 -0.88 -4.52
N ALA A 25 10.84 -1.86 -4.95
CA ALA A 25 9.48 -2.07 -4.43
C ALA A 25 9.48 -2.42 -2.93
N TYR A 26 10.46 -3.22 -2.50
CA TYR A 26 10.67 -3.61 -1.11
C TYR A 26 11.02 -2.41 -0.23
N LEU A 27 12.00 -1.59 -0.64
CA LEU A 27 12.40 -0.38 0.07
C LEU A 27 11.26 0.64 0.11
N ASN A 28 10.47 0.73 -0.97
CA ASN A 28 9.27 1.57 -0.98
C ASN A 28 8.32 1.20 0.15
N LYS A 29 8.00 -0.10 0.26
CA LYS A 29 7.09 -0.61 1.29
C LYS A 29 7.69 -0.55 2.70
N LYS A 30 9.01 -0.72 2.84
CA LYS A 30 9.71 -0.74 4.14
C LYS A 30 9.85 0.66 4.75
N ILE A 31 10.16 1.67 3.95
CA ILE A 31 10.56 2.99 4.46
C ILE A 31 9.34 3.91 4.73
N LYS A 32 8.16 3.65 4.15
CA LYS A 32 6.86 4.35 4.35
C LYS A 32 6.84 5.89 4.20
N GLN A 33 7.97 6.60 4.25
CA GLN A 33 8.12 8.06 4.24
C GLN A 33 8.59 8.60 2.88
N LEU A 34 8.13 8.02 1.77
CA LEU A 34 8.71 8.30 0.46
C LEU A 34 7.81 9.22 -0.35
N HIS A 35 8.15 10.51 -0.33
CA HIS A 35 7.49 11.48 -1.19
C HIS A 35 7.96 11.37 -2.65
N GLN A 36 9.20 10.91 -2.92
CA GLN A 36 9.74 10.70 -4.28
C GLN A 36 10.87 9.64 -4.30
N ILE A 37 10.64 8.48 -4.92
CA ILE A 37 11.72 7.53 -5.29
C ILE A 37 12.18 7.84 -6.72
N LYS A 38 13.48 8.04 -6.91
CA LYS A 38 14.11 8.05 -8.24
C LYS A 38 14.96 6.80 -8.37
N SER A 39 14.46 5.80 -9.10
CA SER A 39 15.29 4.69 -9.59
C SER A 39 16.18 5.25 -10.70
N LEU A 40 17.44 5.57 -10.38
CA LEU A 40 18.41 6.09 -11.35
C LEU A 40 18.99 4.97 -12.23
N GLY A 41 18.89 3.72 -11.77
CA GLY A 41 19.49 2.55 -12.39
C GLY A 41 18.63 1.79 -13.43
N SER A 42 17.42 2.25 -13.79
CA SER A 42 16.56 1.57 -14.78
C SER A 42 16.17 2.49 -15.95
N VAL A 43 16.19 1.96 -17.19
CA VAL A 43 15.65 2.69 -18.35
C VAL A 43 14.12 2.81 -18.17
N ILE A 44 13.61 4.04 -18.19
CA ILE A 44 12.17 4.31 -18.18
C ILE A 44 11.51 3.51 -19.33
N GLY A 45 10.66 2.54 -18.97
CA GLY A 45 9.92 1.73 -19.93
C GLY A 45 10.69 0.59 -20.60
N ALA A 46 11.87 0.18 -20.10
CA ALA A 46 12.58 -1.00 -20.62
C ALA A 46 13.22 -1.86 -19.51
N ASP A 47 13.30 -3.18 -19.72
CA ASP A 47 14.03 -4.14 -18.88
C ASP A 47 15.55 -4.05 -19.11
N LYS A 48 16.12 -2.84 -19.05
CA LYS A 48 17.56 -2.60 -19.11
C LYS A 48 17.97 -1.67 -17.98
N SER A 49 19.03 -2.03 -17.26
CA SER A 49 19.63 -1.15 -16.26
C SER A 49 20.51 -0.09 -16.93
N ILE A 50 20.42 1.16 -16.48
CA ILE A 50 21.40 2.22 -16.75
C ILE A 50 22.39 2.16 -15.59
N LYS A 51 23.69 2.15 -15.86
CA LYS A 51 24.70 2.23 -14.79
C LYS A 51 24.69 3.64 -14.20
N GLY A 52 24.09 3.82 -13.03
CA GLY A 52 24.19 5.03 -12.22
C GLY A 52 24.44 4.62 -10.76
N THR A 53 25.31 5.36 -10.06
CA THR A 53 25.53 5.21 -8.61
C THR A 53 24.96 6.47 -7.95
N PRO A 54 24.00 6.37 -7.02
CA PRO A 54 23.40 5.13 -6.54
C PRO A 54 22.42 4.49 -7.52
N ASP A 55 22.17 3.18 -7.37
CA ASP A 55 21.11 2.48 -8.09
C ASP A 55 19.74 3.13 -7.82
N THR A 56 19.52 3.52 -6.56
CA THR A 56 18.28 4.12 -6.07
C THR A 56 18.57 5.37 -5.25
N LEU A 57 17.86 6.47 -5.56
CA LEU A 57 17.94 7.72 -4.82
C LEU A 57 16.58 8.07 -4.23
N ILE A 58 16.55 8.28 -2.92
CA ILE A 58 15.37 8.72 -2.16
C ILE A 58 15.65 10.12 -1.61
N ILE A 59 14.70 11.02 -1.78
CA ILE A 59 14.77 12.39 -1.27
C ILE A 59 13.85 12.52 -0.06
N LEU A 60 14.41 12.95 1.06
CA LEU A 60 13.69 13.16 2.31
C LEU A 60 13.16 14.60 2.41
N GLU A 61 12.12 14.80 3.22
CA GLU A 61 11.52 16.14 3.44
C GLU A 61 12.51 17.14 4.03
N ASN A 62 13.47 16.65 4.83
CA ASN A 62 14.52 17.47 5.42
C ASN A 62 15.62 17.89 4.41
N GLY A 63 15.48 17.53 3.13
CA GLY A 63 16.42 17.86 2.06
C GLY A 63 17.68 16.97 2.00
N LYS A 64 17.75 15.93 2.84
CA LYS A 64 18.79 14.89 2.77
C LYS A 64 18.39 13.72 1.88
N TYR A 65 19.34 12.81 1.65
CA TYR A 65 19.19 11.69 0.73
C TYR A 65 19.40 10.35 1.42
N ILE A 66 18.66 9.34 0.95
CA ILE A 66 18.97 7.93 1.16
C ILE A 66 19.47 7.36 -0.16
N LEU A 67 20.64 6.74 -0.14
CA LEU A 67 21.25 6.09 -1.32
C LEU A 67 21.09 4.57 -1.21
N GLY A 68 20.54 3.93 -2.23
CA GLY A 68 20.35 2.48 -2.31
C GLY A 68 21.26 1.84 -3.34
N GLU A 69 21.90 0.73 -3.00
CA GLU A 69 22.70 -0.11 -3.90
C GLU A 69 22.21 -1.57 -3.85
N HIS A 70 22.18 -2.23 -5.00
CA HIS A 70 21.66 -3.59 -5.13
C HIS A 70 22.70 -4.56 -5.65
N THR A 71 23.15 -5.47 -4.79
CA THR A 71 24.16 -6.45 -5.15
C THR A 71 23.57 -7.85 -5.29
N THR A 72 23.58 -8.38 -6.52
CA THR A 72 23.34 -9.81 -6.74
C THR A 72 24.64 -10.61 -6.82
N THR A 73 24.59 -11.80 -6.26
CA THR A 73 25.59 -12.85 -6.49
C THR A 73 24.87 -14.16 -6.82
N ASN A 74 25.54 -15.03 -7.55
CA ASN A 74 25.06 -16.39 -7.76
C ASN A 74 25.75 -17.27 -6.71
N PRO A 75 25.07 -17.65 -5.61
CA PRO A 75 25.71 -18.41 -4.52
C PRO A 75 26.22 -19.79 -4.95
N LYS A 76 25.81 -20.32 -6.12
CA LYS A 76 26.37 -21.57 -6.69
C LYS A 76 27.69 -21.35 -7.43
N ARG A 77 28.02 -20.12 -7.84
CA ARG A 77 29.17 -19.79 -8.69
C ARG A 77 30.15 -18.79 -8.04
N ASP A 78 29.65 -17.94 -7.15
CA ASP A 78 30.41 -16.87 -6.53
C ASP A 78 30.94 -17.28 -5.15
N LYS A 79 32.22 -16.97 -4.89
CA LYS A 79 32.82 -17.15 -3.56
C LYS A 79 32.25 -16.10 -2.59
N LYS A 80 32.05 -16.44 -1.32
CA LYS A 80 31.55 -15.49 -0.27
C LYS A 80 32.33 -14.17 -0.22
N GLN A 81 33.67 -14.20 -0.26
CA GLN A 81 34.51 -12.99 -0.29
C GLN A 81 34.22 -12.04 -1.48
N LYS A 82 33.58 -12.53 -2.55
CA LYS A 82 33.19 -11.72 -3.70
C LYS A 82 32.01 -10.81 -3.38
N LEU A 83 31.10 -11.23 -2.49
CA LEU A 83 29.96 -10.41 -2.06
C LEU A 83 30.43 -9.22 -1.23
N TYR A 84 31.19 -9.47 -0.15
CA TYR A 84 31.69 -8.42 0.73
C TYR A 84 32.46 -7.34 -0.05
N LYS A 85 33.38 -7.73 -0.93
CA LYS A 85 34.15 -6.78 -1.75
C LYS A 85 33.28 -5.95 -2.68
N LYS A 86 32.19 -6.52 -3.24
CA LYS A 86 31.24 -5.75 -4.05
C LYS A 86 30.52 -4.74 -3.18
N LEU A 87 29.94 -5.17 -2.06
CA LEU A 87 29.23 -4.28 -1.13
C LEU A 87 30.13 -3.15 -0.62
N GLU A 88 31.39 -3.45 -0.29
CA GLU A 88 32.40 -2.46 0.12
C GLU A 88 32.71 -1.47 -1.01
N THR A 89 32.82 -1.96 -2.25
CA THR A 89 33.02 -1.10 -3.43
C THR A 89 31.80 -0.21 -3.70
N ASP A 90 30.61 -0.77 -3.66
CA ASP A 90 29.34 -0.06 -3.86
C ASP A 90 29.17 1.01 -2.77
N LEU A 91 29.47 0.66 -1.52
CA LEU A 91 29.46 1.60 -0.40
C LEU A 91 30.46 2.75 -0.59
N HIS A 92 31.71 2.47 -0.98
CA HIS A 92 32.68 3.53 -1.25
C HIS A 92 32.28 4.40 -2.44
N ASN A 93 31.58 3.85 -3.44
CA ASN A 93 31.05 4.64 -4.55
C ASN A 93 29.96 5.62 -4.09
N CYS A 94 29.14 5.25 -3.10
CA CYS A 94 28.16 6.17 -2.50
C CYS A 94 28.81 7.40 -1.83
N PHE A 95 30.03 7.27 -1.31
CA PHE A 95 30.78 8.39 -0.74
C PHE A 95 31.60 9.19 -1.76
N ASN A 96 31.60 8.79 -3.03
CA ASN A 96 32.29 9.52 -4.08
C ASN A 96 31.36 10.58 -4.69
N GLU A 97 31.53 11.84 -4.29
CA GLU A 97 30.70 12.96 -4.75
C GLU A 97 30.75 13.17 -6.27
N GLU A 98 31.85 12.81 -6.95
CA GLU A 98 31.94 12.89 -8.42
C GLU A 98 31.04 11.86 -9.11
N LYS A 99 30.85 10.69 -8.48
CA LYS A 99 29.96 9.64 -9.00
C LYS A 99 28.50 9.92 -8.69
N THR A 100 28.21 10.31 -7.45
CA THR A 100 26.83 10.48 -6.98
C THR A 100 26.26 11.86 -7.31
N GLY A 101 27.11 12.87 -7.48
CA GLY A 101 26.69 14.28 -7.56
C GLY A 101 26.10 14.82 -6.26
N ILE A 102 26.25 14.09 -5.14
CA ILE A 102 25.65 14.41 -3.84
C ILE A 102 26.76 14.58 -2.82
N SER A 103 26.73 15.69 -2.09
CA SER A 103 27.68 15.90 -0.99
C SER A 103 27.44 14.90 0.14
N ILE A 104 28.51 14.35 0.71
CA ILE A 104 28.45 13.39 1.82
C ILE A 104 27.63 13.96 2.98
N THR A 105 27.73 15.26 3.24
CA THR A 105 26.98 15.96 4.30
C THR A 105 25.46 15.94 4.13
N LYS A 106 24.97 15.67 2.91
CA LYS A 106 23.54 15.53 2.60
C LYS A 106 23.07 14.08 2.59
N ILE A 107 23.96 13.10 2.77
CA ILE A 107 23.59 11.70 2.87
C ILE A 107 23.15 11.44 4.31
N GLU A 108 21.91 11.03 4.51
CA GLU A 108 21.42 10.62 5.83
C GLU A 108 21.73 9.14 6.08
N LYS A 109 21.48 8.32 5.06
CA LYS A 109 21.54 6.87 5.16
C LYS A 109 21.94 6.23 3.84
N ILE A 110 22.67 5.12 3.93
CA ILE A 110 22.90 4.21 2.81
C ILE A 110 22.16 2.90 3.09
N VAL A 111 21.58 2.31 2.05
CA VAL A 111 20.87 1.04 2.12
C VAL A 111 21.47 0.07 1.12
N LEU A 112 21.92 -1.08 1.61
CA LEU A 112 22.47 -2.14 0.75
C LEU A 112 21.51 -3.32 0.70
N CYS A 113 20.97 -3.62 -0.47
CA CYS A 113 20.14 -4.81 -0.68
C CYS A 113 20.96 -5.90 -1.39
N HIS A 114 20.92 -7.14 -0.90
CA HIS A 114 21.60 -8.25 -1.57
C HIS A 114 20.86 -9.59 -1.47
N ASN A 115 21.03 -10.43 -2.49
CA ASN A 115 20.34 -11.72 -2.59
C ASN A 115 21.08 -12.89 -1.90
N SER A 116 21.90 -12.61 -0.89
CA SER A 116 22.78 -13.59 -0.24
C SER A 116 22.89 -13.37 1.26
N THR A 117 23.73 -14.13 1.96
CA THR A 117 24.01 -13.94 3.38
C THR A 117 25.35 -13.25 3.58
N LEU A 118 25.42 -12.38 4.58
CA LEU A 118 26.64 -11.71 5.03
C LEU A 118 26.93 -12.16 6.47
N ASP A 119 28.20 -12.29 6.85
CA ASP A 119 28.51 -12.61 8.24
C ASP A 119 28.53 -11.35 9.14
N THR A 120 28.39 -11.54 10.45
CA THR A 120 28.32 -10.43 11.40
C THR A 120 29.61 -9.59 11.44
N LYS A 121 30.78 -10.15 11.08
CA LYS A 121 32.03 -9.37 11.04
C LYS A 121 32.07 -8.47 9.82
N GLU A 122 31.66 -8.99 8.67
CA GLU A 122 31.49 -8.26 7.42
C GLU A 122 30.47 -7.11 7.57
N GLU A 123 29.27 -7.38 8.13
CA GLU A 123 28.26 -6.35 8.41
C GLU A 123 28.79 -5.23 9.32
N ASN A 124 29.45 -5.60 10.42
CA ASN A 124 30.02 -4.63 11.35
C ASN A 124 31.14 -3.79 10.72
N SER A 125 31.86 -4.34 9.73
CA SER A 125 32.93 -3.63 9.05
C SER A 125 32.35 -2.55 8.12
N LEU A 126 31.30 -2.89 7.35
CA LEU A 126 30.56 -1.92 6.53
C LEU A 126 29.91 -0.82 7.40
N LYS A 127 29.29 -1.19 8.54
CA LYS A 127 28.69 -0.22 9.46
C LYS A 127 29.72 0.74 10.04
N LYS A 128 30.89 0.25 10.43
CA LYS A 128 32.00 1.10 10.91
C LYS A 128 32.51 2.05 9.84
N GLU A 129 32.50 1.63 8.57
CA GLU A 129 32.88 2.51 7.48
C GLU A 129 31.91 3.68 7.34
N CYS A 130 30.60 3.44 7.33
CA CYS A 130 29.60 4.52 7.29
C CYS A 130 29.68 5.47 8.49
N GLN A 131 29.93 4.94 9.68
CA GLN A 131 30.08 5.74 10.90
C GLN A 131 31.21 6.77 10.81
N LYS A 132 32.28 6.51 10.06
CA LYS A 132 33.37 7.49 9.83
C LYS A 132 32.88 8.75 9.13
N TYR A 133 31.81 8.65 8.35
CA TYR A 133 31.19 9.74 7.61
C TYR A 133 29.95 10.30 8.31
N GLY A 134 29.57 9.77 9.49
CA GLY A 134 28.34 10.16 10.19
C GLY A 134 27.06 9.75 9.47
N VAL A 135 27.12 8.70 8.64
CA VAL A 135 26.01 8.20 7.82
C VAL A 135 25.49 6.88 8.39
N GLU A 136 24.16 6.69 8.43
CA GLU A 136 23.55 5.42 8.84
C GLU A 136 23.65 4.35 7.74
N LEU A 137 23.68 3.07 8.13
CA LEU A 137 23.72 1.96 7.19
C LEU A 137 22.68 0.89 7.56
N ASP A 138 21.75 0.65 6.64
CA ASP A 138 20.85 -0.51 6.67
C ASP A 138 21.30 -1.54 5.62
N ILE A 139 21.36 -2.81 6.02
CA ILE A 139 21.72 -3.92 5.14
C ILE A 139 20.55 -4.90 5.13
N TYR A 140 19.99 -5.14 3.95
CA TYR A 140 18.90 -6.08 3.74
C TYR A 140 19.40 -7.24 2.89
N GLY A 141 19.70 -8.35 3.56
CA GLY A 141 20.14 -9.60 2.94
C GLY A 141 18.99 -10.52 2.58
N ILE A 142 19.32 -11.71 2.07
CA ILE A 142 18.32 -12.69 1.65
C ILE A 142 17.38 -13.09 2.78
N ASP A 143 17.89 -13.21 4.01
CA ASP A 143 17.10 -13.67 5.15
C ASP A 143 16.04 -12.61 5.52
N SER A 144 16.45 -11.35 5.71
CA SER A 144 15.53 -10.25 6.03
C SER A 144 14.54 -9.97 4.91
N ILE A 145 14.99 -9.94 3.65
CA ILE A 145 14.10 -9.73 2.51
C ILE A 145 13.10 -10.89 2.42
N SER A 146 13.55 -12.14 2.58
CA SER A 146 12.65 -13.29 2.47
C SER A 146 11.55 -13.32 3.52
N LEU A 147 11.89 -12.95 4.76
CA LEU A 147 10.94 -12.87 5.87
C LEU A 147 9.91 -11.75 5.64
N ASP A 148 10.38 -10.58 5.23
CA ASP A 148 9.48 -9.45 4.95
C ASP A 148 8.56 -9.75 3.74
N LEU A 149 9.05 -10.47 2.73
CA LEU A 149 8.24 -10.86 1.57
C LEU A 149 7.12 -11.86 1.89
N GLU A 150 7.16 -12.56 3.03
CA GLU A 150 6.00 -13.30 3.51
C GLU A 150 4.84 -12.35 3.90
N ASN A 151 5.17 -11.13 4.34
CA ASN A 151 4.19 -10.08 4.66
C ASN A 151 3.93 -9.15 3.48
N TYR A 152 4.83 -9.08 2.50
CA TYR A 152 4.69 -8.28 1.28
C TYR A 152 4.32 -9.18 0.09
N SER A 153 3.22 -9.92 0.26
CA SER A 153 2.75 -10.94 -0.68
C SER A 153 2.57 -10.43 -2.11
N GLY A 154 2.16 -9.17 -2.29
CA GLY A 154 2.08 -8.51 -3.60
C GLY A 154 3.43 -8.44 -4.33
N ILE A 155 4.51 -8.12 -3.59
CA ILE A 155 5.89 -8.08 -4.12
C ILE A 155 6.36 -9.51 -4.41
N ALA A 156 6.15 -10.44 -3.49
CA ALA A 156 6.53 -11.85 -3.67
C ALA A 156 5.87 -12.46 -4.92
N LYS A 157 4.57 -12.21 -5.15
CA LYS A 157 3.89 -12.68 -6.35
C LYS A 157 4.40 -12.00 -7.61
N ARG A 158 4.59 -10.67 -7.59
CA ARG A 158 4.97 -9.89 -8.79
C ARG A 158 6.36 -10.26 -9.31
N TYR A 159 7.34 -10.42 -8.42
CA TYR A 159 8.73 -10.59 -8.82
C TYR A 159 9.26 -12.02 -8.68
N LEU A 160 8.66 -12.85 -7.82
CA LEU A 160 9.10 -14.24 -7.58
C LEU A 160 8.09 -15.29 -8.05
N GLU A 161 6.89 -14.86 -8.47
CA GLU A 161 5.74 -15.71 -8.80
C GLU A 161 5.27 -16.59 -7.62
N VAL A 162 5.69 -16.24 -6.40
CA VAL A 162 5.30 -16.97 -5.18
C VAL A 162 3.99 -16.40 -4.64
N LYS A 163 2.96 -17.24 -4.61
CA LYS A 163 1.70 -16.90 -3.93
C LYS A 163 1.84 -17.21 -2.45
N VAL A 164 1.81 -16.17 -1.61
CA VAL A 164 1.86 -16.29 -0.15
C VAL A 164 0.45 -16.32 0.44
N ASP A 165 -0.46 -15.49 -0.07
CA ASP A 165 -1.85 -15.37 0.37
C ASP A 165 -2.80 -15.21 -0.83
N THR A 166 -4.06 -14.83 -0.58
CA THR A 166 -5.03 -14.56 -1.65
C THR A 166 -4.94 -13.16 -2.24
N LEU A 167 -4.09 -12.28 -1.69
CA LEU A 167 -3.99 -10.85 -1.97
C LEU A 167 -5.30 -10.10 -1.78
N GLN A 168 -6.14 -10.55 -0.84
CA GLN A 168 -7.40 -9.88 -0.53
C GLN A 168 -7.24 -8.83 0.57
N ILE A 169 -6.21 -8.92 1.42
CA ILE A 169 -5.90 -7.95 2.47
C ILE A 169 -4.68 -7.15 2.01
N VAL A 170 -4.84 -5.84 1.87
CA VAL A 170 -3.81 -4.94 1.33
C VAL A 170 -3.82 -3.60 2.07
N ASP A 171 -2.79 -2.77 1.90
CA ASP A 171 -2.81 -1.39 2.39
C ASP A 171 -3.69 -0.47 1.50
N ILE A 172 -3.88 0.78 1.92
CA ILE A 172 -4.75 1.76 1.22
C ILE A 172 -4.29 2.00 -0.22
N ASP A 173 -2.98 2.17 -0.43
CA ASP A 173 -2.43 2.51 -1.75
C ASP A 173 -2.51 1.31 -2.71
N GLU A 174 -2.22 0.10 -2.23
CA GLU A 174 -2.38 -1.13 -2.99
C GLU A 174 -3.86 -1.42 -3.29
N PHE A 175 -4.79 -1.08 -2.37
CA PHE A 175 -6.23 -1.16 -2.64
C PHE A 175 -6.63 -0.23 -3.79
N ILE A 176 -6.23 1.04 -3.75
CA ILE A 176 -6.55 2.04 -4.79
C ILE A 176 -5.95 1.63 -6.13
N THR A 177 -4.69 1.20 -6.14
CA THR A 177 -3.99 0.74 -7.35
C THR A 177 -4.73 -0.44 -7.97
N THR A 178 -5.03 -1.47 -7.17
CA THR A 178 -5.73 -2.68 -7.64
C THR A 178 -7.16 -2.37 -8.10
N TYR A 179 -7.84 -1.42 -7.45
CA TYR A 179 -9.17 -1.00 -7.86
C TYR A 179 -9.15 -0.29 -9.22
N ASN A 180 -8.21 0.64 -9.41
CA ASN A 180 -8.09 1.46 -10.61
C ASN A 180 -7.63 0.66 -11.84
N GLU A 181 -7.00 -0.51 -11.67
CA GLU A 181 -6.69 -1.43 -12.78
C GLU A 181 -7.94 -2.04 -13.45
N ARG A 182 -9.11 -1.97 -12.81
CA ARG A 182 -10.36 -2.51 -13.39
C ARG A 182 -10.84 -1.63 -14.54
N THR A 183 -11.37 -2.26 -15.59
CA THR A 183 -12.04 -1.53 -16.67
C THR A 183 -13.40 -1.01 -16.22
N ASN A 184 -13.80 0.16 -16.71
CA ASN A 184 -15.12 0.77 -16.46
C ASN A 184 -15.44 1.08 -14.98
N VAL A 185 -14.44 1.46 -14.19
CA VAL A 185 -14.65 2.01 -12.83
C VAL A 185 -14.29 3.49 -12.78
N ALA A 186 -14.93 4.23 -11.87
CA ALA A 186 -14.51 5.60 -11.57
C ALA A 186 -13.27 5.52 -10.66
N PRO A 187 -12.16 6.20 -10.97
CA PRO A 187 -10.94 6.11 -10.19
C PRO A 187 -11.14 6.57 -8.74
N LEU A 188 -10.48 5.90 -7.79
CA LEU A 188 -10.55 6.22 -6.36
C LEU A 188 -9.51 7.25 -5.88
N ASP A 189 -8.60 7.66 -6.76
CA ASP A 189 -7.54 8.66 -6.53
C ASP A 189 -7.93 10.06 -7.06
N THR A 190 -9.22 10.32 -7.21
CA THR A 190 -9.77 11.65 -7.53
C THR A 190 -9.83 12.54 -6.29
N LYS A 191 -9.86 13.86 -6.50
CA LYS A 191 -10.04 14.80 -5.40
C LYS A 191 -11.37 14.54 -4.70
N PHE A 192 -11.35 14.59 -3.38
CA PHE A 192 -12.53 14.34 -2.55
C PHE A 192 -13.38 15.61 -2.42
N TYR A 193 -14.71 15.47 -2.49
CA TYR A 193 -15.65 16.59 -2.44
C TYR A 193 -16.94 16.25 -1.69
N PHE A 194 -17.47 17.23 -0.95
CA PHE A 194 -18.86 17.32 -0.48
C PHE A 194 -19.31 16.25 0.52
N ARG A 195 -18.39 15.70 1.30
CA ARG A 195 -18.67 14.66 2.31
C ARG A 195 -17.94 14.89 3.63
N GLU A 196 -17.63 16.14 3.93
CA GLU A 196 -16.85 16.53 5.10
C GLU A 196 -17.60 16.21 6.40
N ASP A 197 -18.92 16.37 6.41
CA ASP A 197 -19.77 16.05 7.57
C ASP A 197 -19.78 14.54 7.83
N GLU A 198 -19.97 13.72 6.80
CA GLU A 198 -19.94 12.26 6.92
C GLU A 198 -18.56 11.73 7.33
N ILE A 199 -17.47 12.36 6.88
CA ILE A 199 -16.12 12.04 7.38
C ILE A 199 -16.05 12.27 8.90
N ASN A 200 -16.49 13.43 9.37
CA ASN A 200 -16.39 13.78 10.78
C ASN A 200 -17.24 12.84 11.66
N GLU A 201 -18.46 12.51 11.20
CA GLU A 201 -19.33 11.53 11.84
C GLU A 201 -18.65 10.15 11.94
N ILE A 202 -18.14 9.62 10.82
CA ILE A 202 -17.48 8.31 10.80
C ILE A 202 -16.25 8.28 11.70
N LEU A 203 -15.42 9.34 11.68
CA LEU A 203 -14.23 9.41 12.53
C LEU A 203 -14.59 9.44 14.01
N GLN A 204 -15.63 10.17 14.41
CA GLN A 204 -16.11 10.16 15.79
C GLN A 204 -16.62 8.77 16.20
N LEU A 205 -17.44 8.14 15.35
CA LEU A 205 -17.95 6.80 15.61
C LEU A 205 -16.81 5.77 15.71
N LEU A 206 -15.73 5.93 14.95
CA LEU A 206 -14.55 5.06 15.02
C LEU A 206 -13.80 5.20 16.34
N GLU A 207 -13.91 6.30 17.07
CA GLU A 207 -13.32 6.45 18.40
C GLU A 207 -14.09 5.61 19.43
N GLU A 208 -15.41 5.65 19.35
CA GLU A 208 -16.32 5.06 20.33
C GLU A 208 -16.68 3.58 20.04
N ASN A 209 -16.59 3.16 18.78
CA ASN A 209 -17.08 1.86 18.31
C ASN A 209 -16.02 1.06 17.55
N ASN A 210 -16.24 -0.25 17.45
CA ASN A 210 -15.34 -1.15 16.72
C ASN A 210 -15.99 -1.79 15.48
N LEU A 211 -17.28 -1.57 15.24
CA LEU A 211 -17.95 -2.04 14.03
C LEU A 211 -18.85 -0.94 13.48
N ILE A 212 -18.50 -0.44 12.30
CA ILE A 212 -19.27 0.58 11.58
C ILE A 212 -19.65 0.04 10.20
N ILE A 213 -20.92 0.12 9.88
CA ILE A 213 -21.45 -0.19 8.55
C ILE A 213 -21.81 1.12 7.84
N VAL A 214 -21.18 1.36 6.70
CA VAL A 214 -21.49 2.49 5.82
C VAL A 214 -22.40 1.98 4.70
N SER A 215 -23.67 2.35 4.74
CA SER A 215 -24.68 1.95 3.75
C SER A 215 -24.97 3.04 2.71
N GLY A 216 -25.66 2.70 1.64
CA GLY A 216 -25.97 3.61 0.53
C GLY A 216 -26.14 2.89 -0.81
N LYS A 217 -26.79 3.56 -1.76
CA LYS A 217 -27.01 3.03 -3.12
C LYS A 217 -25.69 2.72 -3.85
N ALA A 218 -25.77 1.95 -4.93
CA ALA A 218 -24.59 1.65 -5.75
C ALA A 218 -24.05 2.94 -6.43
N GLY A 219 -22.76 3.23 -6.27
CA GLY A 219 -22.12 4.38 -6.92
C GLY A 219 -22.19 5.70 -6.15
N VAL A 220 -22.76 5.75 -4.94
CA VAL A 220 -22.84 6.99 -4.12
C VAL A 220 -21.51 7.46 -3.51
N GLY A 221 -20.44 6.68 -3.68
CA GLY A 221 -19.08 7.05 -3.23
C GLY A 221 -18.62 6.43 -1.91
N LYS A 222 -19.32 5.41 -1.38
CA LYS A 222 -18.99 4.77 -0.08
C LYS A 222 -17.52 4.35 0.07
N SER A 223 -16.98 3.61 -0.91
CA SER A 223 -15.59 3.12 -0.85
C SER A 223 -14.60 4.29 -0.83
N ARG A 224 -14.83 5.34 -1.62
CA ARG A 224 -14.00 6.56 -1.62
C ARG A 224 -14.06 7.27 -0.26
N LEU A 225 -15.26 7.43 0.30
CA LEU A 225 -15.48 8.03 1.61
C LEU A 225 -14.75 7.26 2.73
N VAL A 226 -14.89 5.95 2.76
CA VAL A 226 -14.25 5.12 3.80
C VAL A 226 -12.74 5.13 3.66
N LEU A 227 -12.18 5.13 2.44
CA LEU A 227 -10.73 5.26 2.24
C LEU A 227 -10.19 6.60 2.76
N GLU A 228 -10.92 7.70 2.57
CA GLU A 228 -10.55 9.00 3.17
C GLU A 228 -10.62 8.97 4.69
N CYS A 229 -11.64 8.34 5.26
CA CYS A 229 -11.72 8.15 6.71
C CYS A 229 -10.54 7.32 7.23
N CYS A 230 -10.17 6.23 6.52
CA CYS A 230 -9.03 5.40 6.87
C CYS A 230 -7.71 6.17 6.84
N ARG A 231 -7.45 6.98 5.81
CA ARG A 231 -6.25 7.84 5.74
C ARG A 231 -6.19 8.81 6.92
N LYS A 232 -7.27 9.55 7.18
CA LYS A 232 -7.33 10.49 8.30
C LYS A 232 -7.20 9.81 9.67
N PHE A 233 -7.75 8.60 9.79
CA PHE A 233 -7.63 7.82 11.01
C PHE A 233 -6.19 7.34 11.23
N GLU A 234 -5.50 6.85 10.20
CA GLU A 234 -4.08 6.46 10.24
C GLU A 234 -3.16 7.64 10.59
N GLU A 235 -3.45 8.83 10.05
CA GLU A 235 -2.72 10.06 10.37
C GLU A 235 -2.90 10.49 11.83
N LYS A 236 -4.11 10.33 12.39
CA LYS A 236 -4.44 10.70 13.77
C LYS A 236 -3.97 9.67 14.80
N TYR A 237 -4.04 8.38 14.45
CA TYR A 237 -3.75 7.24 15.32
C TYR A 237 -2.70 6.35 14.67
N SER A 238 -1.43 6.78 14.75
CA SER A 238 -0.31 6.13 14.08
C SER A 238 0.00 4.71 14.59
N GLU A 239 -0.55 4.33 15.74
CA GLU A 239 -0.50 2.97 16.27
C GLU A 239 -1.41 1.99 15.52
N TYR A 240 -2.42 2.48 14.79
CA TYR A 240 -3.34 1.64 14.02
C TYR A 240 -2.78 1.33 12.64
N LYS A 241 -2.65 0.04 12.32
CA LYS A 241 -2.39 -0.44 10.96
C LYS A 241 -3.71 -0.53 10.20
N VAL A 242 -3.87 0.29 9.15
CA VAL A 242 -5.04 0.18 8.28
C VAL A 242 -4.84 -0.96 7.27
N GLN A 243 -5.82 -1.86 7.16
CA GLN A 243 -5.85 -2.94 6.18
C GLN A 243 -7.18 -2.93 5.43
N CYS A 244 -7.13 -2.94 4.11
CA CYS A 244 -8.28 -2.92 3.22
C CYS A 244 -8.52 -4.30 2.62
N VAL A 245 -9.77 -4.75 2.65
CA VAL A 245 -10.20 -6.04 2.14
C VAL A 245 -10.82 -5.84 0.75
N PHE A 246 -10.07 -6.24 -0.26
CA PHE A 246 -10.51 -6.26 -1.64
C PHE A 246 -10.99 -7.66 -2.01
N ASN A 247 -12.31 -7.85 -2.05
CA ASN A 247 -12.91 -9.14 -2.36
C ASN A 247 -12.57 -9.61 -3.79
N LYS A 248 -11.88 -10.76 -3.87
CA LYS A 248 -11.53 -11.47 -5.12
C LYS A 248 -12.34 -12.75 -5.32
N GLY A 249 -13.38 -12.96 -4.51
CA GLY A 249 -14.27 -14.13 -4.56
C GLY A 249 -13.65 -15.43 -4.02
N ARG A 250 -12.50 -15.31 -3.34
CA ARG A 250 -11.76 -16.41 -2.71
C ARG A 250 -12.06 -16.45 -1.22
N ASP A 251 -11.85 -17.62 -0.62
CA ASP A 251 -11.86 -17.74 0.83
C ASP A 251 -10.79 -16.83 1.44
N ILE A 252 -11.12 -16.14 2.52
CA ILE A 252 -10.26 -15.18 3.22
C ILE A 252 -9.97 -15.61 4.66
N PHE A 253 -10.50 -16.75 5.11
CA PHE A 253 -10.36 -17.22 6.48
C PHE A 253 -8.90 -17.29 6.95
N GLU A 254 -8.05 -18.00 6.20
CA GLU A 254 -6.62 -18.12 6.52
C GLU A 254 -5.89 -16.76 6.46
N ASP A 255 -6.20 -15.93 5.46
CA ASP A 255 -5.61 -14.59 5.32
C ASP A 255 -5.94 -13.71 6.54
N ILE A 256 -7.20 -13.74 7.05
CA ILE A 256 -7.59 -13.02 8.28
C ILE A 256 -6.75 -13.51 9.47
N HIS A 257 -6.61 -14.84 9.63
CA HIS A 257 -5.86 -15.41 10.75
C HIS A 257 -4.38 -15.02 10.71
N VAL A 258 -3.75 -14.98 9.54
CA VAL A 258 -2.34 -14.59 9.39
C VAL A 258 -2.14 -13.08 9.56
N TYR A 259 -2.96 -12.23 8.93
CA TYR A 259 -2.74 -10.78 8.96
C TYR A 259 -3.03 -10.14 10.32
N PHE A 260 -3.92 -10.75 11.10
CA PHE A 260 -4.36 -10.25 12.40
C PHE A 260 -3.94 -11.19 13.55
N SER A 261 -2.91 -12.03 13.34
CA SER A 261 -2.31 -12.90 14.38
C SER A 261 -1.39 -12.17 15.34
N ASP A 262 -0.93 -10.98 14.99
CA ASP A 262 0.04 -10.23 15.78
C ASP A 262 -0.67 -9.31 16.77
N GLU A 263 0.06 -8.90 17.80
CA GLU A 263 -0.43 -7.90 18.74
C GLU A 263 -0.50 -6.51 18.10
N GLY A 264 -1.32 -5.63 18.68
CA GLY A 264 -1.44 -4.23 18.24
C GLY A 264 -2.82 -3.84 17.75
N SER A 265 -2.86 -2.71 17.05
CA SER A 265 -4.08 -2.01 16.68
C SER A 265 -4.32 -2.06 15.18
N TYR A 266 -5.54 -2.43 14.76
CA TYR A 266 -5.92 -2.61 13.37
C TYR A 266 -7.24 -1.92 13.06
N LEU A 267 -7.25 -1.15 11.96
CA LEU A 267 -8.48 -0.68 11.33
C LEU A 267 -8.67 -1.43 10.02
N ILE A 268 -9.73 -2.23 9.95
CA ILE A 268 -10.00 -3.13 8.83
C ILE A 268 -11.14 -2.53 8.01
N PHE A 269 -10.84 -2.11 6.79
CA PHE A 269 -11.86 -1.69 5.83
C PHE A 269 -12.33 -2.88 5.00
N VAL A 270 -13.61 -3.25 5.07
CA VAL A 270 -14.22 -4.30 4.23
C VAL A 270 -15.11 -3.69 3.14
N ASP A 271 -14.64 -3.67 1.90
CA ASP A 271 -15.39 -3.07 0.78
C ASP A 271 -16.46 -4.01 0.21
N ASP A 272 -17.64 -3.45 -0.07
CA ASP A 272 -18.79 -4.13 -0.67
C ASP A 272 -19.09 -5.45 0.10
N ALA A 273 -19.16 -5.38 1.44
CA ALA A 273 -19.15 -6.51 2.37
C ALA A 273 -20.27 -7.53 2.09
N ASN A 274 -21.38 -7.09 1.51
CA ASN A 274 -22.45 -7.96 1.02
C ASN A 274 -22.05 -8.90 -0.14
N ARG A 275 -20.82 -8.81 -0.65
CA ARG A 275 -20.25 -9.71 -1.66
C ARG A 275 -19.21 -10.65 -1.07
N VAL A 276 -18.75 -10.40 0.14
CA VAL A 276 -17.77 -11.24 0.82
C VAL A 276 -18.48 -12.52 1.25
N LYS A 277 -17.99 -13.68 0.80
CA LYS A 277 -18.67 -14.97 1.00
C LYS A 277 -18.90 -15.31 2.48
N GLU A 278 -18.02 -14.85 3.37
CA GLU A 278 -18.06 -15.13 4.81
C GLU A 278 -17.72 -13.89 5.64
N PHE A 279 -18.56 -12.84 5.56
CA PHE A 279 -18.38 -11.64 6.39
C PHE A 279 -18.34 -11.95 7.90
N LYS A 280 -18.94 -13.07 8.32
CA LYS A 280 -18.92 -13.57 9.69
C LYS A 280 -17.50 -13.75 10.24
N HIS A 281 -16.50 -14.04 9.42
CA HIS A 281 -15.11 -14.15 9.89
C HIS A 281 -14.59 -12.84 10.49
N PHE A 282 -15.01 -11.68 9.98
CA PHE A 282 -14.67 -10.38 10.55
C PHE A 282 -15.40 -10.13 11.88
N ILE A 283 -16.64 -10.62 12.01
CA ILE A 283 -17.38 -10.55 13.27
C ILE A 283 -16.72 -11.44 14.33
N ASN A 284 -16.32 -12.66 13.97
CA ASN A 284 -15.57 -13.54 14.86
C ASN A 284 -14.25 -12.90 15.29
N LEU A 285 -13.54 -12.22 14.39
CA LEU A 285 -12.31 -11.50 14.72
C LEU A 285 -12.51 -10.44 15.82
N LEU A 286 -13.65 -9.73 15.84
CA LEU A 286 -13.98 -8.79 16.93
C LEU A 286 -14.28 -9.50 18.25
N LEU A 287 -14.94 -10.65 18.19
CA LEU A 287 -15.35 -11.43 19.36
C LEU A 287 -14.19 -12.18 20.00
N ASP A 288 -13.27 -12.70 19.18
CA ASP A 288 -12.16 -13.56 19.57
C ASP A 288 -10.84 -12.78 19.75
N LYS A 289 -10.88 -11.44 19.69
CA LYS A 289 -9.69 -10.60 19.84
C LYS A 289 -9.03 -10.82 21.21
N ARG A 290 -7.69 -10.87 21.22
CA ARG A 290 -6.91 -10.97 22.46
C ARG A 290 -6.85 -9.64 23.20
N GLU A 291 -6.54 -9.67 24.49
CA GLU A 291 -6.46 -8.46 25.33
C GLU A 291 -5.44 -7.42 24.80
N ASN A 292 -4.36 -7.88 24.16
CA ASN A 292 -3.33 -7.04 23.54
C ASN A 292 -3.66 -6.64 22.08
N GLN A 293 -4.92 -6.79 21.65
CA GLN A 293 -5.38 -6.42 20.31
C GLN A 293 -6.50 -5.39 20.36
N GLN A 294 -6.36 -4.35 19.53
CA GLN A 294 -7.44 -3.39 19.27
C GLN A 294 -7.88 -3.52 17.82
N ILE A 295 -9.04 -4.14 17.59
CA ILE A 295 -9.57 -4.37 16.25
C ILE A 295 -10.79 -3.49 16.06
N LYS A 296 -10.78 -2.69 14.99
CA LYS A 296 -11.90 -1.91 14.49
C LYS A 296 -12.18 -2.33 13.05
N ILE A 297 -13.45 -2.45 12.68
CA ILE A 297 -13.91 -2.76 11.33
C ILE A 297 -14.85 -1.65 10.85
N ILE A 298 -14.59 -1.17 9.65
CA ILE A 298 -15.51 -0.34 8.89
C ILE A 298 -15.84 -1.06 7.58
N ALA A 299 -17.12 -1.19 7.25
CA ALA A 299 -17.53 -1.97 6.09
C ALA A 299 -18.53 -1.21 5.23
N THR A 300 -18.37 -1.26 3.90
CA THR A 300 -19.35 -0.65 2.98
C THR A 300 -20.38 -1.69 2.56
N VAL A 301 -21.66 -1.31 2.56
CA VAL A 301 -22.78 -2.20 2.26
C VAL A 301 -23.77 -1.49 1.35
N ARG A 302 -24.39 -2.24 0.44
CA ARG A 302 -25.51 -1.70 -0.37
C ARG A 302 -26.80 -1.74 0.42
N ASP A 303 -27.68 -0.76 0.21
CA ASP A 303 -28.95 -0.63 0.93
C ASP A 303 -29.75 -1.93 1.03
N TYR A 304 -29.85 -2.68 -0.07
CA TYR A 304 -30.61 -3.95 -0.10
C TYR A 304 -30.03 -5.06 0.79
N ALA A 305 -28.77 -4.96 1.21
CA ALA A 305 -28.06 -5.99 1.95
C ALA A 305 -27.78 -5.60 3.42
N VAL A 306 -28.24 -4.44 3.86
CA VAL A 306 -28.02 -3.96 5.24
C VAL A 306 -28.57 -4.93 6.27
N GLU A 307 -29.80 -5.41 6.08
CA GLU A 307 -30.44 -6.33 7.03
C GLU A 307 -29.74 -7.70 7.08
N GLN A 308 -29.21 -8.18 5.95
CA GLN A 308 -28.39 -9.40 5.93
C GLN A 308 -27.12 -9.22 6.76
N ILE A 309 -26.44 -8.08 6.63
CA ILE A 309 -25.21 -7.81 7.39
C ILE A 309 -25.51 -7.64 8.88
N LYS A 310 -26.61 -6.99 9.24
CA LYS A 310 -27.05 -6.90 10.65
C LYS A 310 -27.31 -8.27 11.26
N GLU A 311 -27.95 -9.18 10.53
CA GLU A 311 -28.18 -10.54 11.04
C GLU A 311 -26.87 -11.30 11.23
N VAL A 312 -25.92 -11.17 10.30
CA VAL A 312 -24.57 -11.78 10.44
C VAL A 312 -23.82 -11.20 11.63
N ALA A 313 -23.96 -9.89 11.88
CA ALA A 313 -23.30 -9.18 12.97
C ALA A 313 -24.09 -9.21 14.29
N ARG A 314 -25.22 -9.92 14.36
CA ARG A 314 -26.13 -9.90 15.51
C ARG A 314 -25.50 -10.35 16.82
N SER A 315 -24.45 -11.17 16.76
CA SER A 315 -23.66 -11.58 17.92
C SER A 315 -22.78 -10.47 18.50
N TYR A 316 -22.62 -9.35 17.79
CA TYR A 316 -21.84 -8.19 18.19
C TYR A 316 -22.75 -6.98 18.44
N ASN A 317 -22.90 -6.60 19.71
CA ASN A 317 -23.94 -5.66 20.14
C ASN A 317 -23.71 -4.19 19.75
N ASN A 318 -22.48 -3.80 19.39
CA ASN A 318 -22.09 -2.38 19.17
C ASN A 318 -21.83 -2.10 17.68
N LEU A 319 -22.83 -2.35 16.85
CA LEU A 319 -22.79 -2.02 15.42
C LEU A 319 -23.42 -0.64 15.18
N GLU A 320 -22.66 0.25 14.56
CA GLU A 320 -23.15 1.54 14.12
C GLU A 320 -23.43 1.57 12.61
N LEU A 321 -24.49 2.26 12.20
CA LEU A 321 -24.91 2.35 10.80
C LEU A 321 -24.92 3.80 10.33
N VAL A 322 -24.03 4.13 9.40
CA VAL A 322 -23.98 5.43 8.72
C VAL A 322 -24.56 5.28 7.32
N LYS A 323 -25.59 6.05 6.99
CA LYS A 323 -26.24 5.98 5.67
C LYS A 323 -25.76 7.12 4.78
N ILE A 324 -25.27 6.78 3.59
CA ILE A 324 -24.79 7.72 2.59
C ILE A 324 -25.83 7.91 1.49
N ASP A 325 -26.39 9.11 1.42
CA ASP A 325 -27.35 9.51 0.39
C ASP A 325 -26.66 9.94 -0.92
N SER A 326 -27.43 10.15 -1.99
CA SER A 326 -26.92 10.72 -3.25
C SER A 326 -26.43 12.16 -3.05
N LEU A 327 -25.53 12.61 -3.93
CA LEU A 327 -25.19 14.04 -3.99
C LEU A 327 -26.38 14.83 -4.56
N THR A 328 -26.48 16.10 -4.16
CA THR A 328 -27.42 17.05 -4.77
C THR A 328 -26.98 17.43 -6.18
N ASP A 329 -27.92 17.87 -7.01
CA ASP A 329 -27.65 18.36 -8.37
C ASP A 329 -26.58 19.45 -8.40
N LYS A 330 -26.62 20.38 -7.44
CA LYS A 330 -25.62 21.44 -7.27
C LYS A 330 -24.22 20.88 -6.96
N GLN A 331 -24.14 19.84 -6.14
CA GLN A 331 -22.87 19.18 -5.84
C GLN A 331 -22.34 18.43 -7.08
N ILE A 332 -23.20 17.76 -7.85
CA ILE A 332 -22.80 17.13 -9.12
C ILE A 332 -22.27 18.18 -10.12
N GLU A 333 -23.00 19.29 -10.30
CA GLU A 333 -22.56 20.39 -11.15
C GLU A 333 -21.17 20.89 -10.74
N GLN A 334 -20.95 21.12 -9.45
CA GLN A 334 -19.66 21.60 -8.97
C GLN A 334 -18.54 20.56 -9.10
N LEU A 335 -18.83 19.27 -8.88
CA LEU A 335 -17.88 18.17 -9.07
C LEU A 335 -17.38 18.15 -10.51
N VAL A 336 -18.31 18.18 -11.46
CA VAL A 336 -18.01 18.13 -12.90
C VAL A 336 -17.24 19.38 -13.35
N LYS A 337 -17.63 20.57 -12.88
CA LYS A 337 -16.93 21.83 -13.17
C LYS A 337 -15.50 21.88 -12.60
N LYS A 338 -15.31 21.46 -11.35
CA LYS A 338 -14.03 21.60 -10.63
C LYS A 338 -13.03 20.53 -11.03
N GLU A 339 -13.46 19.27 -11.05
CA GLU A 339 -12.56 18.13 -11.29
C GLU A 339 -12.24 17.97 -12.77
N TYR A 340 -13.26 18.05 -13.62
CA TYR A 340 -13.13 17.79 -15.05
C TYR A 340 -13.11 19.05 -15.91
N LYS A 341 -13.16 20.24 -15.29
CA LYS A 341 -13.06 21.54 -15.98
C LYS A 341 -14.07 21.72 -17.11
N ILE A 342 -15.20 21.01 -17.06
CA ILE A 342 -16.26 21.12 -18.08
C ILE A 342 -17.00 22.44 -17.83
N GLN A 343 -16.97 23.32 -18.83
CA GLN A 343 -17.61 24.66 -18.76
C GLN A 343 -18.88 24.75 -19.61
N ASN A 344 -19.10 23.82 -20.54
CA ASN A 344 -20.28 23.85 -21.40
C ASN A 344 -21.54 23.53 -20.57
N GLN A 345 -22.38 24.53 -20.37
CA GLN A 345 -23.56 24.43 -19.52
C GLN A 345 -24.57 23.37 -20.01
N LEU A 346 -24.73 23.18 -21.33
CA LEU A 346 -25.62 22.14 -21.87
C LEU A 346 -25.14 20.73 -21.51
N TYR A 347 -23.82 20.51 -21.51
CA TYR A 347 -23.25 19.22 -21.11
C TYR A 347 -23.43 18.99 -19.62
N ILE A 348 -23.24 20.02 -18.80
CA ILE A 348 -23.37 19.93 -17.35
C ILE A 348 -24.82 19.63 -16.96
N GLU A 349 -25.78 20.37 -17.50
CA GLU A 349 -27.21 20.12 -17.28
C GLU A 349 -27.60 18.70 -17.70
N ARG A 350 -27.09 18.25 -18.85
CA ARG A 350 -27.35 16.90 -19.33
C ARG A 350 -26.76 15.82 -18.41
N ILE A 351 -25.56 16.04 -17.89
CA ILE A 351 -24.93 15.13 -16.92
C ILE A 351 -25.76 15.09 -15.64
N VAL A 352 -26.09 16.25 -15.05
CA VAL A 352 -26.87 16.36 -13.80
C VAL A 352 -28.19 15.59 -13.92
N ASP A 353 -28.93 15.80 -15.01
CA ASP A 353 -30.21 15.14 -15.30
C ASP A 353 -30.09 13.60 -15.36
N ILE A 354 -29.09 13.09 -16.08
CA ILE A 354 -28.92 11.63 -16.28
C ILE A 354 -28.45 10.91 -15.01
N VAL A 355 -27.58 11.54 -14.22
CA VAL A 355 -26.87 10.85 -13.13
C VAL A 355 -27.66 10.82 -11.83
N GLN A 356 -28.67 11.68 -11.67
CA GLN A 356 -29.58 11.72 -10.51
C GLN A 356 -28.83 11.66 -9.16
N GLY A 357 -27.81 12.50 -9.02
CA GLY A 357 -26.99 12.58 -7.81
C GLY A 357 -25.95 11.45 -7.63
N ASN A 358 -25.75 10.57 -8.61
CA ASN A 358 -24.77 9.49 -8.54
C ASN A 358 -23.36 9.97 -8.97
N PRO A 359 -22.40 10.15 -8.05
CA PRO A 359 -21.08 10.67 -8.37
C PRO A 359 -20.30 9.76 -9.33
N ARG A 360 -20.45 8.43 -9.22
CA ARG A 360 -19.78 7.50 -10.15
C ARG A 360 -20.23 7.72 -11.59
N LEU A 361 -21.54 7.88 -11.82
CA LEU A 361 -22.07 8.15 -13.16
C LEU A 361 -21.66 9.54 -13.65
N ALA A 362 -21.61 10.54 -12.76
CA ALA A 362 -21.12 11.88 -13.10
C ALA A 362 -19.68 11.87 -13.58
N ILE A 363 -18.80 11.15 -12.87
CA ILE A 363 -17.39 10.96 -13.26
C ILE A 363 -17.29 10.27 -14.63
N MET A 364 -18.03 9.17 -14.83
CA MET A 364 -18.02 8.45 -16.10
C MET A 364 -18.51 9.32 -17.26
N ALA A 365 -19.59 10.08 -17.06
CA ALA A 365 -20.12 10.98 -18.09
C ALA A 365 -19.14 12.13 -18.39
N ALA A 366 -18.48 12.67 -17.36
CA ALA A 366 -17.48 13.72 -17.53
C ALA A 366 -16.25 13.23 -18.33
N LEU A 367 -15.77 12.02 -18.08
CA LEU A 367 -14.67 11.41 -18.83
C LEU A 367 -15.00 11.23 -20.32
N VAL A 368 -16.25 10.91 -20.66
CA VAL A 368 -16.72 10.80 -22.05
C VAL A 368 -16.78 12.17 -22.73
N VAL A 369 -17.09 13.24 -22.00
CA VAL A 369 -17.15 14.60 -22.55
C VAL A 369 -15.75 15.19 -22.77
N GLN A 370 -14.76 14.78 -21.99
CA GLN A 370 -13.37 15.22 -22.14
C GLN A 370 -12.60 14.51 -23.27
N GLY A 371 -12.95 13.25 -23.55
CA GLY A 371 -12.40 12.47 -24.66
C GLY A 371 -13.02 12.86 -25.99
#